data_AF-A0A094F692-F1
#
_entry.id   AF-A0A094F692-F1
#
_cell.length_a   1.000
_cell.length_b   1.000
_cell.length_c   1.000
_cell.angle_alpha   90.00
_cell.angle_beta   90.00
_cell.angle_gamma   90.00
#
_symmetry.space_group_name_H-M   'P 1'
#
loop_
_entity.id
_entity.type
_entity.pdbx_description
1 polymer ?
#
loop_
_entity_poly.entity_id
_entity_poly.type
_entity_poly.pdbx_seq_one_letter_code
_entity_poly.pdbx_strand_id
1 'polypeptide(L)'
;MNLDTPVYAPTLQTDTYNFINNVVGSSYPVEQSGVFTVLLTHIPLHKVHGVCSDGPLFDFHESAEDGSFPHGIREQNHLSDAASRGILESIFGKSSSPIQPGGGRGRKGIVLTGHDHEGCDVYHFINQTSPDPKWEAQRWPAAQAQGIPTDPSLPGLREVTVRSVMGDFSGNLGLMSLWLDEAGEWQSGFANCRAVRAWVWWVVHVADCIALAVAAVWGAVEFYASSAGSNGSNGSKRRVNRVARAGIRAASMRSSSADRSDMGNSSGSDTSTLSSGQKKSLRRKRSKQSMRDDLGAGKRQLSDVLEVPE
;
A
#
# COMPACT_ATOMS: atom_id res chain seq x y z
N MET A 1 9.05 -3.86 -11.49
CA MET A 1 8.91 -2.87 -12.58
C MET A 1 10.33 -2.57 -13.01
N ASN A 2 10.82 -3.21 -14.07
CA ASN A 2 12.24 -3.14 -14.42
C ASN A 2 12.46 -1.93 -15.32
N LEU A 3 12.70 -0.77 -14.70
CA LEU A 3 12.90 0.50 -15.41
C LEU A 3 14.38 0.78 -15.67
N ASP A 4 15.26 0.35 -14.78
CA ASP A 4 16.68 0.60 -14.92
C ASP A 4 17.37 -0.45 -15.77
N THR A 5 18.54 -0.10 -16.28
CA THR A 5 19.38 -0.93 -17.14
C THR A 5 20.77 -1.06 -16.55
N PRO A 6 21.50 -2.14 -16.87
CA PRO A 6 21.11 -3.30 -17.66
C PRO A 6 20.17 -4.25 -16.91
N VAL A 7 19.33 -4.98 -17.67
CA VAL A 7 18.35 -5.94 -17.14
C VAL A 7 18.71 -7.37 -17.52
N TYR A 8 18.48 -8.30 -16.59
CA TYR A 8 18.63 -9.73 -16.86
C TYR A 8 17.67 -10.25 -17.95
N ALA A 9 16.44 -9.73 -17.98
CA ALA A 9 15.39 -10.16 -18.90
C ALA A 9 14.80 -8.96 -19.67
N PRO A 10 15.30 -8.67 -20.89
CA PRO A 10 14.85 -7.52 -21.70
C PRO A 10 13.35 -7.53 -22.05
N THR A 11 12.75 -8.72 -22.18
CA THR A 11 11.32 -8.87 -22.46
C THR A 11 10.45 -8.31 -21.34
N LEU A 12 10.79 -8.56 -20.07
CA LEU A 12 10.04 -8.05 -18.92
C LEU A 12 10.15 -6.52 -18.79
N GLN A 13 11.30 -5.96 -19.17
CA GLN A 13 11.48 -4.51 -19.25
C GLN A 13 10.63 -3.92 -20.37
N THR A 14 10.63 -4.55 -21.54
CA THR A 14 9.79 -4.14 -22.68
C THR A 14 8.30 -4.16 -22.31
N ASP A 15 7.84 -5.22 -21.64
CA ASP A 15 6.46 -5.32 -21.14
C ASP A 15 6.13 -4.22 -20.12
N THR A 16 7.09 -3.88 -19.25
CA THR A 16 6.96 -2.77 -18.29
C THR A 16 6.76 -1.43 -19.02
N TYR A 17 7.59 -1.14 -20.03
CA TYR A 17 7.47 0.10 -20.80
C TYR A 17 6.18 0.14 -21.63
N ASN A 18 5.79 -0.99 -22.24
CA ASN A 18 4.52 -1.10 -22.96
C ASN A 18 3.33 -0.84 -22.05
N PHE A 19 3.34 -1.38 -20.83
CA PHE A 19 2.31 -1.12 -19.83
C PHE A 19 2.24 0.37 -19.47
N ILE A 20 3.38 1.01 -19.15
CA ILE A 20 3.42 2.44 -18.80
C ILE A 20 2.93 3.29 -19.97
N ASN A 21 3.42 3.03 -21.18
CA ASN A 21 3.00 3.76 -22.38
C ASN A 21 1.50 3.63 -22.65
N ASN A 22 0.91 2.46 -22.40
CA ASN A 22 -0.54 2.26 -22.53
C ASN A 22 -1.31 3.04 -21.46
N VAL A 23 -0.86 3.02 -20.21
CA VAL A 23 -1.47 3.82 -19.12
C VAL A 23 -1.40 5.31 -19.43
N VAL A 24 -0.24 5.82 -19.86
CA VAL A 24 -0.06 7.22 -20.25
C VAL A 24 -0.95 7.57 -21.44
N GLY A 25 -0.98 6.72 -22.46
CA GLY A 25 -1.76 6.95 -23.69
C GLY A 25 -3.27 6.86 -23.53
N SER A 26 -3.76 6.18 -22.48
CA SER A 26 -5.19 6.05 -22.16
C SER A 26 -5.64 6.99 -21.03
N SER A 27 -4.71 7.72 -20.40
CA SER A 27 -5.00 8.68 -19.34
C SER A 27 -5.56 9.99 -19.88
N TYR A 28 -6.25 10.73 -19.01
CA TYR A 28 -6.71 12.08 -19.32
C TYR A 28 -5.54 13.03 -19.64
N PRO A 29 -5.77 14.06 -20.48
CA PRO A 29 -4.81 15.13 -20.75
C PRO A 29 -4.31 15.78 -19.46
N VAL A 30 -3.07 16.26 -19.48
CA VAL A 30 -2.41 16.81 -18.28
C VAL A 30 -3.03 18.13 -17.80
N GLU A 31 -3.71 18.86 -18.68
CA GLU A 31 -4.42 20.11 -18.34
C GLU A 31 -5.79 19.88 -17.71
N GLN A 32 -6.28 18.64 -17.72
CA GLN A 32 -7.61 18.34 -17.20
C GLN A 32 -7.62 18.45 -15.68
N SER A 33 -8.43 19.39 -15.17
CA SER A 33 -8.68 19.54 -13.75
C SER A 33 -9.53 18.38 -13.19
N GLY A 34 -9.53 18.23 -11.86
CA GLY A 34 -10.29 17.19 -11.17
C GLY A 34 -9.72 15.77 -11.27
N VAL A 35 -8.53 15.59 -11.85
CA VAL A 35 -7.78 14.32 -11.85
C VAL A 35 -6.57 14.42 -10.93
N PHE A 36 -6.37 13.41 -10.08
CA PHE A 36 -5.21 13.30 -9.20
C PHE A 36 -4.56 11.92 -9.36
N THR A 37 -3.26 11.88 -9.61
CA THR A 37 -2.52 10.64 -9.85
C THR A 37 -1.73 10.24 -8.61
N VAL A 38 -1.93 9.00 -8.14
CA VAL A 38 -1.11 8.39 -7.10
C VAL A 38 -0.24 7.33 -7.74
N LEU A 39 1.08 7.49 -7.66
CA LEU A 39 2.03 6.46 -8.08
C LEU A 39 2.55 5.72 -6.85
N LEU A 40 2.37 4.41 -6.84
CA LEU A 40 2.94 3.53 -5.82
C LEU A 40 4.13 2.78 -6.45
N THR A 41 5.32 2.94 -5.87
CA THR A 41 6.52 2.22 -6.31
C THR A 41 7.21 1.55 -5.13
N HIS A 42 7.98 0.51 -5.40
CA HIS A 42 8.81 -0.09 -4.38
C HIS A 42 10.10 0.68 -4.18
N ILE A 43 10.69 1.21 -5.25
CA ILE A 43 12.01 1.86 -5.23
C ILE A 43 11.83 3.38 -5.40
N PRO A 44 12.41 4.20 -4.51
CA PRO A 44 12.36 5.66 -4.57
C PRO A 44 12.97 6.25 -5.85
N LEU A 45 12.52 7.45 -6.23
CA LEU A 45 13.13 8.14 -7.38
C LEU A 45 14.53 8.65 -7.01
N HIS A 46 15.36 8.78 -8.04
CA HIS A 46 16.71 9.32 -7.98
C HIS A 46 16.74 10.67 -7.27
N LYS A 47 17.75 10.83 -6.42
CA LYS A 47 18.04 12.07 -5.70
C LYS A 47 19.50 12.07 -5.32
N VAL A 48 20.12 13.24 -5.34
CA VAL A 48 21.55 13.36 -5.03
C VAL A 48 21.81 13.05 -3.55
N HIS A 49 23.02 12.53 -3.27
CA HIS A 49 23.44 12.22 -1.91
C HIS A 49 23.36 13.48 -1.02
N GLY A 50 22.84 13.31 0.20
CA GLY A 50 22.64 14.40 1.17
C GLY A 50 21.24 15.02 1.18
N VAL A 51 20.37 14.70 0.20
CA VAL A 51 18.94 15.07 0.27
C VAL A 51 18.20 14.20 1.27
N CYS A 52 18.47 12.89 1.25
CA CYS A 52 17.98 11.91 2.22
C CYS A 52 19.18 11.26 2.94
N SER A 53 18.89 10.41 3.93
CA SER A 53 19.94 9.62 4.60
C SER A 53 20.68 8.76 3.58
N ASP A 54 19.94 7.98 2.80
CA ASP A 54 20.51 7.08 1.80
C ASP A 54 20.62 7.80 0.45
N GLY A 55 21.82 7.75 -0.15
CA GLY A 55 22.07 8.16 -1.53
C GLY A 55 21.76 7.04 -2.53
N PRO A 56 21.81 7.33 -3.84
CA PRO A 56 21.58 6.34 -4.88
C PRO A 56 22.73 5.33 -4.94
N LEU A 57 22.38 4.06 -4.90
CA LEU A 57 23.26 2.90 -4.97
C LEU A 57 22.80 2.00 -6.11
N PHE A 58 23.76 1.56 -6.93
CA PHE A 58 23.61 0.55 -7.95
C PHE A 58 24.79 -0.42 -7.85
N ASP A 59 24.48 -1.69 -7.62
CA ASP A 59 25.42 -2.79 -7.72
C ASP A 59 24.96 -3.75 -8.81
N PHE A 60 25.91 -4.25 -9.58
CA PHE A 60 25.65 -5.11 -10.74
C PHE A 60 26.19 -6.51 -10.48
N HIS A 61 25.63 -7.49 -11.16
CA HIS A 61 26.25 -8.82 -11.23
C HIS A 61 27.61 -8.75 -11.95
N GLU A 62 28.38 -9.84 -11.95
CA GLU A 62 29.71 -9.87 -12.56
C GLU A 62 29.69 -9.37 -14.01
N SER A 63 30.67 -8.53 -14.35
CA SER A 63 30.85 -8.02 -15.71
C SER A 63 31.41 -9.12 -16.62
N ALA A 64 30.94 -9.16 -17.86
CA ALA A 64 31.58 -9.91 -18.93
C ALA A 64 32.92 -9.27 -19.34
N GLU A 65 33.70 -9.97 -20.17
CA GLU A 65 35.02 -9.52 -20.64
C GLU A 65 34.97 -8.20 -21.43
N ASP A 66 33.82 -7.88 -22.02
CA ASP A 66 33.55 -6.63 -22.75
C ASP A 66 33.11 -5.47 -21.85
N GLY A 67 33.06 -5.68 -20.53
CA GLY A 67 32.59 -4.69 -19.56
C GLY A 67 31.07 -4.57 -19.46
N SER A 68 30.32 -5.36 -20.23
CA SER A 68 28.86 -5.42 -20.10
C SER A 68 28.45 -6.17 -18.82
N PHE A 69 27.26 -5.87 -18.29
CA PHE A 69 26.69 -6.59 -17.16
C PHE A 69 25.53 -7.46 -17.66
N PRO A 70 25.79 -8.65 -18.24
CA PRO A 70 24.78 -9.48 -18.90
C PRO A 70 23.70 -9.97 -17.93
N HIS A 71 24.02 -10.01 -16.63
CA HIS A 71 23.10 -10.41 -15.57
C HIS A 71 22.40 -9.24 -14.89
N GLY A 72 22.65 -8.01 -15.34
CA GLY A 72 21.95 -6.80 -14.91
C GLY A 72 22.25 -6.36 -13.47
N ILE A 73 21.34 -5.55 -12.94
CA ILE A 73 21.39 -5.00 -11.57
C ILE A 73 21.19 -6.11 -10.54
N ARG A 74 22.12 -6.20 -9.60
CA ARG A 74 22.06 -7.09 -8.44
C ARG A 74 21.33 -6.44 -7.27
N GLU A 75 21.67 -5.19 -6.99
CA GLU A 75 21.10 -4.41 -5.89
C GLU A 75 20.96 -2.95 -6.32
N GLN A 76 19.84 -2.33 -5.96
CA GLN A 76 19.65 -0.89 -6.08
C GLN A 76 18.73 -0.40 -4.97
N ASN A 77 18.94 0.82 -4.49
CA ASN A 77 18.06 1.44 -3.49
C ASN A 77 17.28 2.65 -4.04
N HIS A 78 17.61 3.09 -5.25
CA HIS A 78 16.96 4.19 -5.97
C HIS A 78 16.79 3.80 -7.43
N LEU A 79 15.83 4.41 -8.11
CA LEU A 79 15.79 4.38 -9.57
C LEU A 79 16.93 5.23 -10.13
N SER A 80 17.35 4.96 -11.35
CA SER A 80 18.34 5.80 -12.02
C SER A 80 17.76 7.18 -12.28
N ASP A 81 18.66 8.15 -12.51
CA ASP A 81 18.25 9.48 -12.92
C ASP A 81 17.35 9.46 -14.16
N ALA A 82 17.71 8.65 -15.17
CA ALA A 82 16.94 8.54 -16.40
C ALA A 82 15.54 7.91 -16.19
N ALA A 83 15.44 6.83 -15.42
CA ALA A 83 14.15 6.21 -15.09
C ALA A 83 13.25 7.14 -14.27
N SER A 84 13.85 7.89 -13.35
CA SER A 84 13.15 8.86 -12.50
C SER A 84 12.60 10.03 -13.32
N ARG A 85 13.40 10.58 -14.23
CA ARG A 85 12.95 11.56 -15.21
C ARG A 85 11.83 11.01 -16.08
N GLY A 86 11.98 9.79 -16.57
CA GLY A 86 10.96 9.08 -17.33
C GLY A 86 9.60 9.03 -16.62
N ILE A 87 9.58 8.74 -15.32
CA ILE A 87 8.36 8.77 -14.49
C ILE A 87 7.78 10.19 -14.39
N LEU A 88 8.60 11.16 -14.00
CA LEU A 88 8.16 12.54 -13.77
C LEU A 88 7.60 13.18 -15.05
N GLU A 89 8.27 12.95 -16.17
CA GLU A 89 7.93 13.54 -17.46
C GLU A 89 6.83 12.76 -18.18
N SER A 90 6.84 11.42 -18.14
CA SER A 90 5.87 10.62 -18.91
C SER A 90 4.57 10.37 -18.15
N ILE A 91 4.65 9.91 -16.90
CA ILE A 91 3.44 9.60 -16.11
C ILE A 91 2.79 10.89 -15.68
N PHE A 92 3.57 11.83 -15.13
CA PHE A 92 3.01 13.08 -14.61
C PHE A 92 2.99 14.22 -15.62
N GLY A 93 3.65 14.11 -16.78
CA GLY A 93 3.63 15.16 -17.80
C GLY A 93 4.39 16.42 -17.39
N LYS A 94 5.30 16.34 -16.42
CA LYS A 94 6.13 17.47 -16.00
C LYS A 94 7.15 17.77 -17.08
N SER A 95 7.53 19.03 -17.25
CA SER A 95 8.54 19.40 -18.24
C SER A 95 9.31 20.65 -17.86
N SER A 96 10.58 20.69 -18.23
CA SER A 96 11.40 21.91 -18.23
C SER A 96 10.91 22.98 -19.21
N SER A 97 10.06 22.61 -20.16
CA SER A 97 9.64 23.51 -21.23
C SER A 97 8.24 24.08 -20.98
N PRO A 98 8.09 25.42 -20.88
CA PRO A 98 6.80 26.04 -20.62
C PRO A 98 5.84 26.02 -21.83
N ILE A 99 6.32 25.63 -23.01
CA ILE A 99 5.46 25.49 -24.21
C ILE A 99 4.72 24.15 -24.26
N GLN A 100 5.06 23.22 -23.37
CA GLN A 100 4.39 21.93 -23.30
C GLN A 100 2.97 22.05 -22.76
N PRO A 101 2.09 21.08 -23.05
CA PRO A 101 0.77 20.91 -22.43
C PRO A 101 0.74 21.30 -20.94
N GLY A 102 -0.23 22.15 -20.57
CA GLY A 102 -0.36 22.66 -19.19
C GLY A 102 0.81 23.53 -18.73
N GLY A 103 1.56 24.15 -19.64
CA GLY A 103 2.76 24.94 -19.33
C GLY A 103 3.93 24.10 -18.83
N GLY A 104 3.97 22.81 -19.16
CA GLY A 104 4.94 21.86 -18.58
C GLY A 104 4.70 21.55 -17.10
N ARG A 105 3.60 22.04 -16.52
CA ARG A 105 3.25 21.77 -15.12
C ARG A 105 2.74 20.37 -14.87
N GLY A 106 2.34 19.64 -15.91
CA GLY A 106 1.83 18.29 -15.81
C GLY A 106 0.59 18.15 -14.93
N ARG A 107 0.20 16.89 -14.69
CA ARG A 107 -0.94 16.56 -13.81
C ARG A 107 -0.57 16.66 -12.33
N LYS A 108 -1.58 16.83 -11.48
CA LYS A 108 -1.43 16.77 -10.03
C LYS A 108 -1.25 15.33 -9.57
N GLY A 109 -0.46 15.15 -8.52
CA GLY A 109 -0.25 13.82 -7.96
C GLY A 109 0.76 13.77 -6.83
N ILE A 110 1.06 12.54 -6.42
CA ILE A 110 2.08 12.22 -5.43
C ILE A 110 2.67 10.85 -5.72
N VAL A 111 3.95 10.69 -5.44
CA VAL A 111 4.62 9.37 -5.44
C VAL A 111 4.73 8.88 -4.01
N LEU A 112 4.29 7.66 -3.75
CA LEU A 112 4.50 6.97 -2.50
C LEU A 112 5.39 5.77 -2.76
N THR A 113 6.46 5.64 -1.97
CA THR A 113 7.45 4.59 -2.18
C THR A 113 7.79 3.83 -0.90
N GLY A 114 8.11 2.54 -1.07
CA GLY A 114 8.77 1.71 -0.05
C GLY A 114 10.30 1.81 -0.16
N HIS A 115 11.01 0.99 0.62
CA HIS A 115 12.46 0.71 0.50
C HIS A 115 13.46 1.65 1.20
N ASP A 116 13.06 2.73 1.86
CA ASP A 116 14.00 3.51 2.69
C ASP A 116 13.93 3.07 4.17
N HIS A 117 15.10 2.81 4.72
CA HIS A 117 15.30 2.49 6.13
C HIS A 117 14.90 3.65 7.04
N GLU A 118 15.23 4.89 6.65
CA GLU A 118 14.99 6.09 7.44
C GLU A 118 13.72 6.84 7.01
N GLY A 119 13.28 6.60 5.79
CA GLY A 119 12.18 7.32 5.15
C GLY A 119 12.60 8.71 4.69
N CYS A 120 11.97 9.18 3.63
CA CYS A 120 12.29 10.47 3.05
C CYS A 120 11.08 11.18 2.45
N ASP A 121 10.93 12.46 2.73
CA ASP A 121 9.85 13.29 2.18
C ASP A 121 10.49 14.43 1.38
N VAL A 122 10.32 14.38 0.06
CA VAL A 122 11.02 15.24 -0.88
C VAL A 122 10.08 15.83 -1.93
N TYR A 123 10.50 16.95 -2.48
CA TYR A 123 9.91 17.56 -3.65
C TYR A 123 10.92 17.53 -4.79
N HIS A 124 10.54 16.87 -5.88
CA HIS A 124 11.26 16.92 -7.14
C HIS A 124 10.74 18.09 -7.94
N PHE A 125 11.62 18.91 -8.51
CA PHE A 125 11.25 20.03 -9.35
C PHE A 125 12.28 20.26 -10.44
N ILE A 126 11.86 20.95 -11.49
CA ILE A 126 12.75 21.36 -12.58
C ILE A 126 12.55 22.85 -12.85
N ASN A 127 13.64 23.60 -12.94
CA ASN A 127 13.57 25.03 -13.16
C ASN A 127 13.45 25.37 -14.65
N GLN A 128 12.26 25.83 -15.08
CA GLN A 128 11.99 26.18 -16.48
C GLN A 128 12.68 27.45 -16.96
N THR A 129 13.21 28.26 -16.04
CA THR A 129 13.94 29.50 -16.35
C THR A 129 15.45 29.28 -16.50
N SER A 130 15.95 28.12 -16.09
CA SER A 130 17.37 27.79 -16.21
C SER A 130 17.73 27.55 -17.69
N PRO A 131 18.88 28.05 -18.18
CA PRO A 131 19.38 27.72 -19.52
C PRO A 131 19.76 26.25 -19.66
N ASP A 132 20.07 25.57 -18.56
CA ASP A 132 20.34 24.13 -18.48
C ASP A 132 19.43 23.53 -17.39
N PRO A 133 18.15 23.26 -17.72
CA PRO A 133 17.17 22.81 -16.75
C PRO A 133 17.46 21.36 -16.33
N LYS A 134 17.69 21.16 -15.04
CA LYS A 134 17.94 19.85 -14.43
C LYS A 134 16.90 19.55 -13.37
N TRP A 135 16.62 18.26 -13.20
CA TRP A 135 15.79 17.80 -12.11
C TRP A 135 16.56 17.89 -10.80
N GLU A 136 15.95 18.53 -9.83
CA GLU A 136 16.47 18.71 -8.48
C GLU A 136 15.48 18.16 -7.46
N ALA A 137 16.00 17.74 -6.32
CA ALA A 137 15.21 17.24 -5.21
C ALA A 137 15.60 17.96 -3.93
N GLN A 138 14.60 18.40 -3.16
CA GLN A 138 14.79 18.99 -1.84
C GLN A 138 13.84 18.36 -0.83
N ARG A 139 14.25 18.35 0.45
CA ARG A 139 13.36 17.92 1.54
C ARG A 139 12.11 18.79 1.56
N TRP A 140 10.95 18.16 1.71
CA TRP A 140 9.65 18.82 1.62
C TRP A 140 9.51 20.07 2.50
N PRO A 141 9.95 20.08 3.79
CA PRO A 141 9.88 21.29 4.61
C PRO A 141 10.71 22.46 4.07
N ALA A 142 11.88 22.17 3.49
CA ALA A 142 12.76 23.19 2.91
C ALA A 142 12.16 23.75 1.61
N ALA A 143 11.63 22.86 0.74
CA ALA A 143 10.96 23.26 -0.48
C ALA A 143 9.73 24.14 -0.20
N GLN A 144 8.93 23.77 0.82
CA GLN A 144 7.80 24.58 1.28
C GLN A 144 8.24 25.96 1.79
N ALA A 145 9.29 26.02 2.63
CA ALA A 145 9.80 27.28 3.17
C ALA A 145 10.30 28.23 2.08
N GLN A 146 10.79 27.69 0.97
CA GLN A 146 11.23 28.46 -0.20
C GLN A 146 10.10 28.78 -1.19
N GLY A 147 8.87 28.28 -0.98
CA GLY A 147 7.75 28.49 -1.89
C GLY A 147 7.85 27.74 -3.22
N ILE A 148 8.75 26.76 -3.34
CA ILE A 148 8.98 26.00 -4.58
C ILE A 148 7.70 25.32 -5.09
N PRO A 149 6.90 24.61 -4.26
CA PRO A 149 5.71 23.91 -4.75
C PRO A 149 4.61 24.82 -5.31
N THR A 150 4.64 26.11 -4.96
CA THR A 150 3.69 27.13 -5.42
C THR A 150 4.19 27.93 -6.60
N ASP A 151 5.49 27.89 -6.91
CA ASP A 151 6.10 28.65 -7.99
C ASP A 151 5.70 28.08 -9.37
N PRO A 152 5.08 28.87 -10.26
CA PRO A 152 4.72 28.40 -11.59
C PRO A 152 5.87 28.03 -12.51
N SER A 153 7.06 28.57 -12.27
CA SER A 153 8.27 28.31 -13.05
C SER A 153 9.05 27.06 -12.60
N LEU A 154 8.63 26.46 -11.48
CA LEU A 154 9.24 25.28 -10.87
C LEU A 154 8.24 24.10 -10.82
N PRO A 155 7.80 23.58 -11.98
CA PRO A 155 6.96 22.39 -12.01
C PRO A 155 7.64 21.24 -11.30
N GLY A 156 6.87 20.57 -10.45
CA GLY A 156 7.39 19.50 -9.61
C GLY A 156 6.33 18.55 -9.09
N LEU A 157 6.79 17.62 -8.26
CA LEU A 157 6.01 16.55 -7.68
C LEU A 157 6.60 16.13 -6.34
N ARG A 158 5.72 15.90 -5.36
CA ARG A 158 6.12 15.38 -4.05
C ARG A 158 6.26 13.85 -4.12
N GLU A 159 7.34 13.34 -3.56
CA GLU A 159 7.56 11.93 -3.30
C GLU A 159 7.72 11.72 -1.79
N VAL A 160 7.05 10.68 -1.30
CA VAL A 160 7.17 10.27 0.10
C VAL A 160 7.57 8.81 0.18
N THR A 161 8.77 8.58 0.71
CA THR A 161 9.23 7.27 1.15
C THR A 161 8.88 7.04 2.60
N VAL A 162 8.10 6.00 2.86
CA VAL A 162 7.72 5.63 4.22
C VAL A 162 8.88 4.90 4.89
N ARG A 163 9.18 5.30 6.13
CA ARG A 163 10.20 4.67 6.96
C ARG A 163 9.86 3.21 7.26
N SER A 164 10.81 2.30 7.03
CA SER A 164 10.63 0.86 7.27
C SER A 164 10.17 0.52 8.70
N VAL A 165 9.06 -0.23 8.80
CA VAL A 165 8.51 -0.76 10.06
C VAL A 165 9.32 -1.96 10.57
N MET A 166 10.07 -2.64 9.69
CA MET A 166 10.88 -3.80 10.04
C MET A 166 12.29 -3.39 10.48
N GLY A 167 12.89 -4.20 11.37
CA GLY A 167 14.21 -3.95 11.94
C GLY A 167 14.20 -2.88 13.04
N ASP A 168 15.37 -2.29 13.30
CA ASP A 168 15.56 -1.29 14.36
C ASP A 168 15.15 0.13 13.95
N PHE A 169 14.55 0.28 12.77
CA PHE A 169 14.21 1.59 12.21
C PHE A 169 12.96 2.23 12.82
N SER A 170 12.21 1.51 13.66
CA SER A 170 11.05 2.05 14.38
C SER A 170 10.03 2.76 13.47
N GLY A 171 9.82 2.21 12.27
CA GLY A 171 9.10 2.89 11.20
C GLY A 171 7.66 3.26 11.48
N ASN A 172 7.10 3.97 10.52
CA ASN A 172 5.77 4.56 10.61
C ASN A 172 4.84 3.88 9.59
N LEU A 173 3.55 3.88 9.91
CA LEU A 173 2.51 3.75 8.92
C LEU A 173 2.31 5.13 8.26
N GLY A 174 2.38 5.18 6.94
CA GLY A 174 2.05 6.39 6.19
C GLY A 174 0.54 6.52 6.02
N LEU A 175 -0.03 7.64 6.45
CA LEU A 175 -1.42 8.01 6.14
C LEU A 175 -1.42 9.09 5.07
N MET A 176 -1.95 8.76 3.90
CA MET A 176 -2.15 9.70 2.80
C MET A 176 -3.63 10.10 2.75
N SER A 177 -3.90 11.40 2.70
CA SER A 177 -5.24 11.97 2.65
C SER A 177 -5.40 12.80 1.39
N LEU A 178 -6.57 12.70 0.77
CA LEU A 178 -6.98 13.45 -0.41
C LEU A 178 -8.27 14.19 -0.09
N TRP A 179 -8.32 15.47 -0.42
CA TRP A 179 -9.53 16.27 -0.29
C TRP A 179 -9.61 17.28 -1.42
N LEU A 180 -10.82 17.77 -1.68
CA LEU A 180 -11.06 18.85 -2.62
C LEU A 180 -11.03 20.17 -1.86
N ASP A 181 -10.36 21.18 -2.40
CA ASP A 181 -10.46 22.54 -1.88
C ASP A 181 -11.75 23.24 -2.36
N GLU A 182 -11.98 24.45 -1.88
CA GLU A 182 -13.15 25.28 -2.25
C GLU A 182 -13.16 25.64 -3.74
N ALA A 183 -12.00 25.62 -4.41
CA ALA A 183 -11.88 25.87 -5.84
C ALA A 183 -12.17 24.61 -6.68
N GLY A 184 -12.45 23.47 -6.06
CA GLY A 184 -12.70 22.22 -6.75
C GLY A 184 -11.42 21.48 -7.17
N GLU A 185 -10.29 21.84 -6.58
CA GLU A 185 -8.98 21.31 -6.91
C GLU A 185 -8.53 20.27 -5.87
N TRP A 186 -7.95 19.16 -6.35
CA TRP A 186 -7.43 18.12 -5.46
C TRP A 186 -6.20 18.60 -4.70
N GLN A 187 -6.22 18.37 -3.40
CA GLN A 187 -5.12 18.58 -2.47
C GLN A 187 -4.74 17.25 -1.81
N SER A 188 -3.48 17.12 -1.42
CA SER A 188 -2.98 15.93 -0.74
C SER A 188 -2.20 16.27 0.51
N GLY A 189 -2.34 15.40 1.50
CA GLY A 189 -1.64 15.44 2.77
C GLY A 189 -1.01 14.09 3.05
N PHE A 190 0.12 14.12 3.74
CA PHE A 190 0.77 12.92 4.21
C PHE A 190 1.18 13.12 5.66
N ALA A 191 0.85 12.13 6.50
CA ALA A 191 1.23 12.08 7.89
C ALA A 191 1.87 10.74 8.22
N ASN A 192 2.96 10.79 8.98
CA ASN A 192 3.56 9.61 9.57
C ASN A 192 2.85 9.27 10.89
N CYS A 193 2.17 8.14 10.92
CA CYS A 193 1.61 7.57 12.14
C CYS A 193 2.59 6.54 12.68
N ARG A 194 3.07 6.71 13.92
CA ARG A 194 3.97 5.72 14.54
C ARG A 194 3.27 4.37 14.57
N ALA A 195 3.86 3.37 13.92
CA ALA A 195 3.39 2.00 14.04
C ALA A 195 3.50 1.58 15.52
N VAL A 196 2.56 0.77 16.00
CA VAL A 196 2.60 0.24 17.36
C VAL A 196 3.95 -0.47 17.53
N ARG A 197 4.81 0.08 18.40
CA ARG A 197 6.17 -0.43 18.60
C ARG A 197 6.12 -1.92 18.93
N ALA A 198 7.02 -2.71 18.33
CA ALA A 198 7.09 -4.16 18.50
C ALA A 198 7.10 -4.65 19.96
N TRP A 199 7.52 -3.83 20.93
CA TRP A 199 7.46 -4.19 22.35
C TRP A 199 6.03 -4.44 22.86
N VAL A 200 5.00 -3.83 22.26
CA VAL A 200 3.60 -4.08 22.65
C VAL A 200 3.20 -5.52 22.34
N TRP A 201 3.65 -6.07 21.20
CA TRP A 201 3.47 -7.48 20.86
C TRP A 201 4.15 -8.38 21.90
N TRP A 202 5.41 -8.09 22.24
CA TRP A 202 6.13 -8.82 23.28
C TRP A 202 5.47 -8.73 24.65
N VAL A 203 4.96 -7.56 25.05
CA VAL A 203 4.25 -7.39 26.33
C VAL A 203 2.98 -8.22 26.38
N VAL A 204 2.21 -8.30 25.29
CA VAL A 204 1.03 -9.16 25.21
C VAL A 204 1.42 -10.62 25.40
N HIS A 205 2.44 -11.10 24.67
CA HIS A 205 2.90 -12.50 24.80
C HIS A 205 3.44 -12.82 26.19
N VAL A 206 4.22 -11.92 26.80
CA VAL A 206 4.73 -12.10 28.17
C VAL A 206 3.58 -12.13 29.17
N ALA A 207 2.59 -11.23 29.04
CA ALA A 207 1.41 -11.20 29.90
C ALA A 207 0.58 -12.49 29.75
N ASP A 208 0.38 -12.98 28.52
CA ASP A 208 -0.32 -14.23 28.24
C ASP A 208 0.43 -15.44 28.83
N CYS A 209 1.76 -15.49 28.70
CA CYS A 209 2.58 -16.52 29.34
C CYS A 209 2.44 -16.50 30.87
N ILE A 210 2.43 -15.32 31.50
CA ILE A 210 2.22 -15.19 32.95
C ILE A 210 0.82 -15.65 33.33
N ALA A 211 -0.21 -15.25 32.59
CA ALA A 211 -1.60 -15.66 32.84
C ALA A 211 -1.76 -17.17 32.76
N LEU A 212 -1.17 -17.83 31.75
CA LEU A 212 -1.16 -19.28 31.62
C LEU A 212 -0.42 -19.96 32.77
N ALA A 213 0.72 -19.42 33.20
CA ALA A 213 1.47 -19.96 34.34
C ALA A 213 0.66 -19.86 35.65
N VAL A 214 0.02 -18.72 35.90
CA VAL A 214 -0.85 -18.52 37.08
C VAL A 214 -2.04 -19.48 37.05
N ALA A 215 -2.70 -19.63 35.89
CA ALA A 215 -3.81 -20.56 35.74
C ALA A 215 -3.39 -22.02 35.96
N ALA A 216 -2.19 -22.41 35.49
CA ALA A 216 -1.64 -23.75 35.71
C ALA A 216 -1.34 -24.01 37.19
N VAL A 217 -0.72 -23.04 37.89
CA VAL A 217 -0.45 -23.15 39.33
C VAL A 217 -1.75 -23.24 40.12
N TRP A 218 -2.74 -22.39 39.81
CA TRP A 218 -4.06 -22.45 40.43
C TRP A 218 -4.73 -23.82 40.21
N GLY A 219 -4.74 -24.31 38.97
CA GLY A 219 -5.28 -25.62 38.63
C GLY A 219 -4.57 -26.77 39.36
N ALA A 220 -3.24 -26.69 39.51
CA ALA A 220 -2.47 -27.66 40.28
C ALA A 220 -2.84 -27.63 41.77
N VAL A 221 -2.97 -26.44 42.38
CA VAL A 221 -3.38 -26.30 43.79
C VAL A 221 -4.76 -26.90 44.03
N GLU A 222 -5.74 -26.59 43.18
CA GLU A 222 -7.09 -27.17 43.26
C GLU A 222 -7.09 -28.69 43.09
N PHE A 223 -6.27 -29.20 42.17
CA PHE A 223 -6.09 -30.65 41.96
C PHE A 223 -5.45 -31.33 43.19
N TYR A 224 -4.43 -30.73 43.80
CA TYR A 224 -3.80 -31.23 45.02
C TYR A 224 -4.75 -31.16 46.22
N ALA A 225 -5.52 -30.07 46.38
CA ALA A 225 -6.53 -29.95 47.43
C ALA A 225 -7.64 -31.01 47.29
N SER A 226 -8.10 -31.25 46.06
CA SER A 226 -9.13 -32.25 45.75
C SER A 226 -8.63 -33.68 45.94
N SER A 227 -7.36 -33.96 45.64
CA SER A 227 -6.75 -35.29 45.82
C SER A 227 -6.35 -35.57 47.29
N ALA A 228 -5.97 -34.56 48.06
CA ALA A 228 -5.74 -34.69 49.50
C ALA A 228 -7.04 -34.93 50.30
N GLY A 229 -8.18 -34.40 49.82
CA GLY A 229 -9.50 -34.63 50.41
C GLY A 229 -10.07 -36.04 50.20
N SER A 230 -9.52 -36.84 49.28
CA SER A 230 -10.01 -38.21 49.02
C SER A 230 -9.32 -39.29 49.85
N ASN A 231 -8.19 -38.98 50.50
CA ASN A 231 -7.42 -39.95 51.30
C ASN A 231 -7.73 -39.93 52.80
N GLY A 232 -8.81 -39.25 53.20
CA GLY A 232 -9.21 -39.06 54.59
C GLY A 232 -10.72 -39.19 54.82
N SER A 233 -11.35 -40.29 54.40
CA SER A 233 -12.65 -40.71 54.99
C SER A 233 -12.83 -42.22 54.97
N ASN A 234 -12.15 -42.88 55.91
CA ASN A 234 -12.55 -44.21 56.34
C ASN A 234 -13.63 -44.06 57.42
N GLY A 235 -14.87 -44.46 57.11
CA GLY A 235 -15.89 -44.83 58.09
C GLY A 235 -16.90 -43.74 58.52
N SER A 236 -18.13 -43.85 58.03
CA SER A 236 -19.27 -44.32 58.85
C SER A 236 -20.60 -44.16 58.11
N LYS A 237 -21.23 -45.29 57.82
CA LYS A 237 -22.65 -45.37 57.47
C LYS A 237 -23.46 -44.89 58.67
N ARG A 238 -24.31 -43.87 58.51
CA ARG A 238 -25.48 -43.69 59.37
C ARG A 238 -26.65 -43.03 58.62
N ARG A 239 -27.60 -43.88 58.22
CA ARG A 239 -29.03 -43.52 58.07
C ARG A 239 -29.53 -43.00 59.43
N VAL A 240 -30.24 -41.87 59.48
CA VAL A 240 -31.51 -41.68 60.23
C VAL A 240 -32.28 -40.47 59.64
N ASN A 241 -33.57 -40.68 59.39
CA ASN A 241 -34.62 -39.72 59.03
C ASN A 241 -34.89 -38.63 60.09
N ARG A 242 -35.38 -37.44 59.68
CA ARG A 242 -36.68 -36.85 60.09
C ARG A 242 -36.82 -35.42 59.55
N VAL A 243 -37.83 -35.16 58.72
CA VAL A 243 -39.13 -34.51 59.02
C VAL A 243 -39.09 -32.96 58.97
N ALA A 244 -39.67 -32.48 57.86
CA ALA A 244 -40.48 -31.29 57.61
C ALA A 244 -40.65 -30.18 58.67
N ARG A 245 -40.51 -28.93 58.21
CA ARG A 245 -41.44 -27.77 58.33
C ARG A 245 -40.95 -26.70 57.31
N ALA A 246 -41.65 -26.39 56.21
CA ALA A 246 -42.95 -25.74 56.02
C ALA A 246 -42.94 -24.20 56.17
N GLY A 247 -43.27 -23.51 55.06
CA GLY A 247 -43.64 -22.09 54.94
C GLY A 247 -42.49 -21.18 54.48
N ILE A 248 -42.59 -20.32 53.46
CA ILE A 248 -43.74 -19.56 52.93
C ILE A 248 -43.54 -19.26 51.41
N ARG A 249 -44.66 -19.42 50.68
CA ARG A 249 -45.17 -18.81 49.42
C ARG A 249 -44.31 -17.75 48.72
N ALA A 250 -44.20 -17.70 47.39
CA ALA A 250 -45.29 -17.39 46.43
C ALA A 250 -45.01 -18.00 45.04
N ALA A 251 -45.94 -18.78 44.48
CA ALA A 251 -46.95 -18.39 43.48
C ALA A 251 -46.33 -17.97 42.12
N SER A 252 -46.37 -18.85 41.12
CA SER A 252 -47.38 -18.88 40.03
C SER A 252 -46.97 -17.91 38.92
N MET A 253 -46.72 -18.32 37.67
CA MET A 253 -47.60 -19.02 36.73
C MET A 253 -46.72 -19.72 35.66
N ARG A 254 -46.99 -21.00 35.33
CA ARG A 254 -47.68 -21.47 34.10
C ARG A 254 -47.13 -20.87 32.81
N SER A 255 -46.85 -21.60 31.74
CA SER A 255 -47.03 -23.01 31.36
C SER A 255 -46.17 -23.15 30.08
N SER A 256 -45.42 -24.24 29.88
CA SER A 256 -45.92 -25.49 29.28
C SER A 256 -46.53 -25.23 27.89
N SER A 257 -46.21 -25.95 26.83
CA SER A 257 -45.46 -27.19 26.65
C SER A 257 -45.24 -27.39 25.15
N ALA A 258 -44.37 -28.34 24.86
CA ALA A 258 -44.44 -29.23 23.71
C ALA A 258 -43.93 -28.60 22.37
N ASP A 259 -43.16 -29.30 21.56
CA ASP A 259 -42.84 -30.72 21.56
C ASP A 259 -41.60 -30.97 20.70
N ARG A 260 -40.90 -32.06 21.02
CA ARG A 260 -40.39 -33.10 20.11
C ARG A 260 -39.90 -32.70 18.71
N SER A 261 -38.60 -32.80 18.46
CA SER A 261 -37.87 -34.02 18.05
C SER A 261 -37.78 -34.17 16.52
N ASP A 262 -36.56 -34.09 15.99
CA ASP A 262 -36.03 -34.92 14.89
C ASP A 262 -34.58 -34.45 14.66
N MET A 263 -33.51 -35.24 14.90
CA MET A 263 -33.03 -36.40 14.15
C MET A 263 -32.98 -36.13 12.64
N GLY A 264 -31.77 -36.01 12.07
CA GLY A 264 -31.65 -35.94 10.62
C GLY A 264 -30.31 -35.42 10.10
N ASN A 265 -29.28 -36.24 10.30
CA ASN A 265 -28.00 -36.15 9.60
C ASN A 265 -28.18 -36.43 8.10
N SER A 266 -27.62 -35.61 7.21
CA SER A 266 -27.19 -36.08 5.87
C SER A 266 -26.27 -35.09 5.16
N SER A 267 -25.05 -35.59 4.95
CA SER A 267 -24.04 -35.25 3.96
C SER A 267 -24.47 -35.49 2.50
N GLY A 268 -23.72 -34.89 1.56
CA GLY A 268 -23.65 -35.29 0.14
C GLY A 268 -24.38 -34.31 -0.79
N SER A 269 -23.69 -33.39 -1.47
CA SER A 269 -22.88 -33.57 -2.69
C SER A 269 -23.71 -33.59 -3.98
N ASP A 270 -23.18 -32.81 -4.93
CA ASP A 270 -23.23 -32.99 -6.38
C ASP A 270 -24.34 -32.34 -7.23
N THR A 271 -23.86 -31.31 -7.94
CA THR A 271 -23.90 -31.17 -9.40
C THR A 271 -25.19 -30.75 -10.12
N SER A 272 -25.03 -29.61 -10.79
CA SER A 272 -25.27 -29.40 -12.23
C SER A 272 -26.68 -29.13 -12.76
N THR A 273 -26.71 -28.02 -13.50
CA THR A 273 -27.31 -27.82 -14.83
C THR A 273 -28.77 -27.38 -15.00
N LEU A 274 -28.85 -26.28 -15.78
CA LEU A 274 -29.87 -25.90 -16.76
C LEU A 274 -31.22 -25.40 -16.23
N SER A 275 -31.53 -24.13 -16.49
CA SER A 275 -32.31 -23.79 -17.71
C SER A 275 -32.72 -22.32 -17.75
N SER A 276 -32.64 -21.82 -18.99
CA SER A 276 -33.24 -20.66 -19.63
C SER A 276 -34.45 -19.97 -18.97
N GLY A 277 -34.51 -18.64 -19.14
CA GLY A 277 -35.69 -17.83 -18.78
C GLY A 277 -35.56 -16.37 -19.18
N GLN A 278 -35.71 -16.11 -20.48
CA GLN A 278 -35.75 -14.81 -21.16
C GLN A 278 -36.42 -13.66 -20.38
N LYS A 279 -35.76 -12.48 -20.35
CA LYS A 279 -36.42 -11.18 -20.55
C LYS A 279 -35.57 -10.28 -21.46
N LYS A 280 -36.05 -10.09 -22.69
CA LYS A 280 -35.64 -9.03 -23.63
C LYS A 280 -36.38 -7.73 -23.26
N SER A 281 -35.69 -6.59 -23.32
CA SER A 281 -36.19 -5.30 -23.83
C SER A 281 -35.05 -4.26 -23.71
N LEU A 282 -34.26 -4.04 -24.77
CA LEU A 282 -34.37 -2.94 -25.75
C LEU A 282 -34.04 -1.54 -25.19
N ARG A 283 -32.84 -1.02 -25.50
CA ARG A 283 -32.71 0.34 -26.05
C ARG A 283 -31.37 0.61 -26.76
N ARG A 284 -31.48 0.68 -28.09
CA ARG A 284 -30.76 1.53 -29.06
C ARG A 284 -29.23 1.70 -28.97
N LYS A 285 -28.57 1.05 -29.94
CA LYS A 285 -27.36 1.51 -30.63
C LYS A 285 -27.54 2.95 -31.16
N ARG A 286 -26.49 3.76 -31.04
CA ARG A 286 -26.22 4.88 -31.94
C ARG A 286 -24.74 4.82 -32.32
N SER A 287 -24.46 4.53 -33.59
CA SER A 287 -23.14 4.66 -34.18
C SER A 287 -22.79 6.15 -34.32
N LYS A 288 -21.49 6.46 -34.31
CA LYS A 288 -20.91 7.56 -35.09
C LYS A 288 -19.40 7.40 -35.16
N GLN A 289 -18.99 6.84 -36.29
CA GLN A 289 -17.69 7.06 -36.91
C GLN A 289 -17.74 8.44 -37.58
N SER A 290 -16.61 9.15 -37.61
CA SER A 290 -16.35 10.44 -38.28
C SER A 290 -16.55 11.74 -37.47
N MET A 291 -15.48 12.17 -36.80
CA MET A 291 -14.83 13.49 -36.93
C MET A 291 -13.32 13.22 -36.73
N ARG A 292 -12.53 13.07 -37.80
CA ARG A 292 -11.66 14.11 -38.42
C ARG A 292 -10.91 14.92 -37.36
N ASP A 293 -9.63 14.61 -37.17
CA ASP A 293 -8.50 15.24 -37.88
C ASP A 293 -8.34 16.71 -37.47
N ASP A 294 -7.58 16.94 -36.39
CA ASP A 294 -6.43 17.85 -36.38
C ASP A 294 -5.79 17.89 -34.98
N LEU A 295 -4.50 18.25 -34.95
CA LEU A 295 -3.57 18.34 -33.82
C LEU A 295 -2.65 17.13 -33.63
N GLY A 296 -1.72 17.03 -34.58
CA GLY A 296 -0.39 16.52 -34.25
C GLY A 296 0.33 17.47 -33.28
N ALA A 297 0.85 16.92 -32.20
CA ALA A 297 2.03 17.42 -31.49
C ALA A 297 2.58 16.30 -30.58
N GLY A 298 3.67 15.68 -31.04
CA GLY A 298 4.70 15.03 -30.21
C GLY A 298 4.27 14.00 -29.17
N LYS A 299 3.99 12.75 -29.60
CA LYS A 299 4.22 11.59 -28.73
C LYS A 299 5.72 11.39 -28.60
N ARG A 300 6.34 11.83 -27.51
CA ARG A 300 7.67 11.33 -27.13
C ARG A 300 7.47 9.95 -26.53
N GLN A 301 8.04 8.93 -27.16
CA GLN A 301 8.08 7.59 -26.58
C GLN A 301 9.19 7.57 -25.53
N LEU A 302 9.02 6.83 -24.44
CA LEU A 302 10.02 6.72 -23.38
C LEU A 302 11.37 6.19 -23.91
N SER A 303 11.37 5.45 -25.02
CA SER A 303 12.57 5.03 -25.75
C SER A 303 13.40 6.19 -26.32
N ASP A 304 12.79 7.35 -26.57
CA ASP A 304 13.47 8.50 -27.17
C ASP A 304 14.24 9.36 -26.13
N VAL A 305 14.09 9.05 -24.83
CA VAL A 305 14.77 9.74 -23.72
C VAL A 305 15.95 8.93 -23.19
N LEU A 306 16.02 7.64 -23.54
CA LEU A 306 17.09 6.71 -23.18
C LEU A 306 17.97 6.44 -24.40
N GLU A 307 18.67 7.46 -24.91
CA GLU A 307 19.82 7.21 -25.78
C GLU A 307 20.96 6.66 -24.93
N VAL A 308 21.11 5.33 -24.99
CA VAL A 308 22.30 4.61 -24.54
C VAL A 308 23.33 4.75 -25.67
N PRO A 309 24.54 5.31 -25.44
CA PRO A 309 25.61 5.18 -26.41
C PRO A 309 26.04 3.71 -26.48
N GLU A 310 26.20 3.20 -27.70
CA GLU A 310 26.77 1.86 -27.99
C GLU A 310 28.13 1.64 -27.30
#